data_AF-T2IFB0-F1
#
_entry.id   AF-T2IFB0-F1
#
_cell.length_a   1.000
_cell.length_b   1.000
_cell.length_c   1.000
_cell.angle_alpha   90.00
_cell.angle_beta   90.00
_cell.angle_gamma   90.00
#
_symmetry.space_group_name_H-M   'P 1'
#
loop_
_entity.id
_entity.type
_entity.pdbx_description
1 polymer ?
#
loop_
_entity_poly.entity_id
_entity_poly.type
_entity_poly.pdbx_seq_one_letter_code
_entity_poly.pdbx_strand_id
1 'polypeptide(L)'
;MFQPFLQHLEKELFSRFDLSSRPIDPELEFQISQRGKNPAMIESWCYQCPQFRKIRYTYINAGETAQIFNSVLYPSYEYDLPLLGVDLLAFGKKKILVVLDFQPLFRDEDYLEKYIEPIAPIRAKYNELAQDLEMKFYDANQYFSPYLLFAKTDAETVVNRLFPAYQEYLQLYWQLLEQAEPKTDSASIERITKAQKDYDQYSAERDPASGLFRSYFGSEWAEEFVHNFLFEDSVPVAVK
;
A
#
# COMPACT_ATOMS: atom_id res chain seq x y z
N MET A 1 6.10 -0.44 -16.66
CA MET A 1 5.53 -1.74 -16.23
C MET A 1 4.36 -1.52 -15.29
N PHE A 2 4.51 -0.77 -14.20
CA PHE A 2 3.43 -0.59 -13.21
C PHE A 2 2.47 0.57 -13.50
N GLN A 3 2.75 1.44 -14.47
CA GLN A 3 1.85 2.54 -14.85
C GLN A 3 0.39 2.12 -15.11
N PRO A 4 0.08 0.95 -15.72
CA PRO A 4 -1.30 0.48 -15.85
C PRO A 4 -2.01 0.25 -14.50
N PHE A 5 -1.29 -0.12 -13.43
CA PHE A 5 -1.85 -0.31 -12.09
C PHE A 5 -2.30 1.03 -11.49
N LEU A 6 -1.44 2.05 -11.61
CA LEU A 6 -1.76 3.42 -11.23
C LEU A 6 -2.99 3.94 -11.99
N GLN A 7 -2.97 3.84 -13.33
CA GLN A 7 -4.07 4.31 -14.17
C GLN A 7 -5.39 3.60 -13.86
N HIS A 8 -5.33 2.30 -13.56
CA HIS A 8 -6.51 1.55 -13.16
C HIS A 8 -7.02 1.99 -11.78
N LEU A 9 -6.13 2.19 -10.79
CA LEU A 9 -6.50 2.71 -9.48
C LEU A 9 -7.21 4.06 -9.60
N GLU A 10 -6.61 4.99 -10.33
CA GLU A 10 -7.18 6.32 -10.54
C GLU A 10 -8.54 6.24 -11.21
N LYS A 11 -8.66 5.45 -12.29
CA LYS A 11 -9.95 5.27 -12.95
C LYS A 11 -11.02 4.76 -12.00
N GLU A 12 -10.73 3.75 -11.18
CA GLU A 12 -11.69 3.21 -10.22
C GLU A 12 -12.03 4.26 -9.15
N LEU A 13 -11.04 4.93 -8.58
CA LEU A 13 -11.25 5.93 -7.53
C LEU A 13 -12.08 7.12 -8.02
N PHE A 14 -11.68 7.76 -9.12
CA PHE A 14 -12.32 8.96 -9.65
C PHE A 14 -13.70 8.70 -10.29
N SER A 15 -14.00 7.45 -10.66
CA SER A 15 -15.33 7.08 -11.16
C SER A 15 -16.32 6.69 -10.06
N ARG A 16 -15.82 6.29 -8.88
CA ARG A 16 -16.64 5.78 -7.77
C ARG A 16 -16.85 6.79 -6.65
N PHE A 17 -15.89 7.68 -6.40
CA PHE A 17 -15.87 8.54 -5.23
C PHE A 17 -15.75 10.02 -5.62
N ASP A 18 -16.39 10.87 -4.84
CA ASP A 18 -16.16 12.32 -4.87
C ASP A 18 -14.90 12.62 -4.03
N LEU A 19 -13.74 12.58 -4.70
CA LEU A 19 -12.43 12.72 -4.05
C LEU A 19 -12.07 14.19 -3.83
N SER A 20 -11.57 14.48 -2.64
CA SER A 20 -10.90 15.75 -2.34
C SER A 20 -9.39 15.51 -2.19
N SER A 21 -8.58 16.39 -2.79
CA SER A 21 -7.12 16.33 -2.66
C SER A 21 -6.72 16.68 -1.23
N ARG A 22 -5.76 15.92 -0.68
CA ARG A 22 -5.10 16.24 0.60
C ARG A 22 -3.77 16.94 0.30
N PRO A 23 -3.43 18.04 1.00
CA PRO A 23 -2.15 18.70 0.82
C PRO A 23 -0.97 17.74 1.05
N ILE A 24 0.00 17.79 0.15
CA ILE A 24 1.29 17.13 0.27
C ILE A 24 2.33 18.26 0.23
N ASP A 25 3.42 18.12 0.98
CA ASP A 25 4.56 19.01 0.81
C ASP A 25 5.03 18.92 -0.67
N PRO A 26 5.24 20.04 -1.39
CA PRO A 26 5.65 20.02 -2.79
C PRO A 26 6.89 19.17 -3.06
N GLU A 27 7.84 19.08 -2.12
CA GLU A 27 9.05 18.25 -2.26
C GLU A 27 8.75 16.74 -2.14
N LEU A 28 7.66 16.38 -1.45
CA LEU A 28 7.20 15.00 -1.30
C LEU A 28 6.18 14.60 -2.40
N GLU A 29 5.48 15.59 -2.97
CA GLU A 29 4.55 15.41 -4.10
C GLU A 29 5.29 15.07 -5.38
N PHE A 30 6.35 15.82 -5.71
CA PHE A 30 7.13 15.62 -6.92
C PHE A 30 8.60 15.91 -6.69
N GLN A 31 9.48 14.96 -7.05
CA GLN A 31 10.91 15.20 -7.04
C GLN A 31 11.65 14.42 -8.11
N ILE A 32 12.73 15.04 -8.63
CA ILE A 32 13.72 14.35 -9.48
C ILE A 32 15.04 14.29 -8.70
N SER A 33 15.55 13.07 -8.48
CA SER A 33 16.82 12.86 -7.78
C SER A 33 17.99 13.50 -8.53
N GLN A 34 18.99 13.99 -7.79
CA GLN A 34 20.22 14.55 -8.38
C GLN A 34 21.25 13.47 -8.78
N ARG A 35 20.83 12.21 -9.02
CA ARG A 35 21.72 11.11 -9.38
C ARG A 35 22.16 11.16 -10.85
N GLY A 36 23.20 11.94 -11.13
CA GLY A 36 24.06 11.85 -12.33
C GLY A 36 23.35 11.42 -13.61
N LYS A 37 23.80 10.31 -14.23
CA LYS A 37 23.29 9.84 -15.55
C LYS A 37 21.90 9.18 -15.53
N ASN A 38 21.39 8.77 -14.36
CA ASN A 38 20.14 8.02 -14.24
C ASN A 38 19.31 8.57 -13.07
N PRO A 39 18.67 9.74 -13.24
CA PRO A 39 17.80 10.27 -12.21
C PRO A 39 16.55 9.39 -12.04
N ALA A 40 16.11 9.24 -10.80
CA ALA A 40 14.78 8.75 -10.45
C ALA A 40 13.83 9.94 -10.29
N MET A 41 12.64 9.81 -10.87
CA MET A 41 11.50 10.68 -10.61
C MET A 41 10.58 9.98 -9.62
N ILE A 42 10.08 10.70 -8.64
CA ILE A 42 9.00 10.28 -7.75
C ILE A 42 7.82 11.23 -7.89
N GLU A 43 6.63 10.65 -7.96
CA GLU A 43 5.36 11.35 -7.94
C GLU A 43 4.45 10.71 -6.89
N SER A 44 3.79 11.52 -6.08
CA SER A 44 2.94 11.09 -4.99
C SER A 44 1.60 11.81 -5.05
N TRP A 45 0.53 11.08 -4.74
CA TRP A 45 -0.83 11.61 -4.71
C TRP A 45 -1.51 11.23 -3.41
N CYS A 46 -2.39 12.10 -2.93
CA CYS A 46 -3.12 11.91 -1.68
C CYS A 46 -4.53 12.49 -1.79
N TYR A 47 -5.52 11.66 -1.50
CA TYR A 47 -6.93 12.03 -1.54
C TYR A 47 -7.65 11.56 -0.29
N GLN A 48 -8.86 12.06 -0.10
CA GLN A 48 -9.81 11.60 0.89
C GLN A 48 -11.25 11.74 0.38
N CYS A 49 -12.14 10.95 0.96
CA CYS A 49 -13.59 11.02 0.77
C CYS A 49 -14.28 10.48 2.04
N PRO A 50 -15.62 10.51 2.16
CA PRO A 50 -16.30 10.04 3.38
C PRO A 50 -15.93 8.63 3.81
N GLN A 51 -15.64 7.74 2.87
CA GLN A 51 -15.28 6.34 3.10
C GLN A 51 -13.79 6.14 3.44
N PHE A 52 -12.92 7.05 3.01
CA PHE A 52 -11.48 6.93 3.16
C PHE A 52 -10.89 8.22 3.71
N ARG A 53 -10.35 8.17 4.95
CA ARG A 53 -9.61 9.29 5.54
C ARG A 53 -8.33 9.64 4.76
N LYS A 54 -7.78 8.66 4.04
CA LYS A 54 -6.54 8.80 3.28
C LYS A 54 -6.47 7.72 2.20
N ILE A 55 -6.24 8.16 0.97
CA ILE A 55 -5.85 7.31 -0.14
C ILE A 55 -4.54 7.87 -0.63
N ARG A 56 -3.45 7.13 -0.46
CA ARG A 56 -2.15 7.55 -0.98
C ARG A 56 -1.63 6.56 -2.00
N TYR A 57 -0.94 7.09 -3.00
CA TYR A 57 -0.18 6.28 -3.92
C TYR A 57 1.02 7.06 -4.44
N THR A 58 2.09 6.32 -4.75
CA THR A 58 3.38 6.85 -5.17
C THR A 58 3.91 6.02 -6.32
N TYR A 59 4.42 6.70 -7.33
CA TYR A 59 5.10 6.10 -8.46
C TYR A 59 6.54 6.59 -8.54
N ILE A 60 7.49 5.66 -8.59
CA ILE A 60 8.89 5.97 -8.88
C ILE A 60 9.26 5.44 -10.25
N ASN A 61 9.88 6.29 -11.06
CA ASN A 61 10.46 5.93 -12.34
C ASN A 61 11.95 6.29 -12.39
N ALA A 62 12.81 5.27 -12.36
CA ALA A 62 14.26 5.40 -12.54
C ALA A 62 14.72 4.74 -13.86
N GLY A 63 13.88 4.81 -14.90
CA GLY A 63 14.15 4.23 -16.21
C GLY A 63 14.32 2.71 -16.13
N GLU A 64 15.40 2.19 -16.72
CA GLU A 64 15.71 0.75 -16.65
C GLU A 64 16.21 0.30 -15.26
N THR A 65 16.53 1.23 -14.36
CA THR A 65 17.13 0.90 -13.05
C THR A 65 16.08 0.42 -12.07
N ALA A 66 14.95 1.14 -11.97
CA ALA A 66 13.87 0.76 -11.08
C ALA A 66 12.52 1.36 -11.50
N GLN A 67 11.45 0.65 -11.17
CA GLN A 67 10.08 1.17 -11.16
C GLN A 67 9.39 0.71 -9.88
N ILE A 68 8.71 1.61 -9.19
CA ILE A 68 7.96 1.30 -7.97
C ILE A 68 6.55 1.86 -8.12
N PHE A 69 5.56 1.08 -7.70
CA PHE A 69 4.20 1.56 -7.46
C PHE A 69 3.79 1.11 -6.06
N ASN A 70 3.57 2.07 -5.17
CA ASN A 70 3.09 1.84 -3.81
C ASN A 70 1.73 2.51 -3.64
N SER A 71 0.79 1.86 -2.97
CA SER A 71 -0.48 2.47 -2.59
C SER A 71 -1.00 1.89 -1.28
N VAL A 72 -1.60 2.75 -0.46
CA VAL A 72 -2.36 2.32 0.71
C VAL A 72 -3.66 3.11 0.78
N LEU A 73 -4.77 2.42 0.94
CA LEU A 73 -6.08 3.01 1.20
C LEU A 73 -6.43 2.80 2.68
N TYR A 74 -6.63 3.91 3.38
CA TYR A 74 -7.03 3.95 4.78
C TYR A 74 -8.51 4.27 4.87
N PRO A 75 -9.36 3.30 5.28
CA PRO A 75 -10.75 3.57 5.58
C PRO A 75 -10.89 4.67 6.63
N SER A 76 -11.98 5.45 6.56
CA SER A 76 -12.32 6.39 7.64
C SER A 76 -12.47 5.63 8.96
N TYR A 77 -12.29 6.30 10.10
CA TYR A 77 -12.23 5.64 11.40
C TYR A 77 -13.55 4.99 11.85
N GLU A 78 -14.64 5.31 11.15
CA GLU A 78 -15.94 4.67 11.29
C GLU A 78 -16.03 3.32 10.57
N TYR A 79 -15.06 2.96 9.70
CA TYR A 79 -15.06 1.68 9.00
C TYR A 79 -13.95 0.78 9.56
N ASP A 80 -14.33 -0.44 9.95
CA ASP A 80 -13.39 -1.48 10.40
C ASP A 80 -12.77 -2.26 9.22
N LEU A 81 -12.92 -1.79 7.98
CA LEU A 81 -12.30 -2.42 6.81
C LEU A 81 -10.77 -2.59 7.01
N PRO A 82 -10.17 -3.67 6.49
CA PRO A 82 -8.71 -3.79 6.41
C PRO A 82 -8.15 -2.66 5.55
N LEU A 83 -6.86 -2.34 5.69
CA LEU A 83 -6.22 -1.43 4.74
C LEU A 83 -5.98 -2.20 3.43
N LEU A 84 -6.15 -1.55 2.29
CA LEU A 84 -5.68 -2.13 1.02
C LEU A 84 -4.24 -1.68 0.78
N GLY A 85 -3.30 -2.63 0.83
CA GLY A 85 -1.88 -2.39 0.63
C GLY A 85 -1.39 -2.94 -0.71
N VAL A 86 -0.69 -2.11 -1.46
CA VAL A 86 -0.04 -2.45 -2.74
C VAL A 86 1.41 -1.98 -2.68
N ASP A 87 2.36 -2.90 -2.90
CA ASP A 87 3.77 -2.53 -3.04
C ASP A 87 4.43 -3.37 -4.14
N LEU A 88 4.64 -2.73 -5.28
CA LEU A 88 5.19 -3.34 -6.49
C LEU A 88 6.56 -2.73 -6.78
N LEU A 89 7.62 -3.53 -6.68
CA LEU A 89 8.99 -3.06 -6.87
C LEU A 89 9.66 -3.83 -7.99
N ALA A 90 10.18 -3.12 -8.98
CA ALA A 90 11.03 -3.66 -10.03
C ALA A 90 12.41 -3.01 -9.94
N PHE A 91 13.45 -3.83 -9.79
CA PHE A 91 14.85 -3.41 -9.83
C PHE A 91 15.54 -4.07 -11.03
N GLY A 92 15.80 -3.28 -12.08
CA GLY A 92 16.22 -3.79 -13.37
C GLY A 92 15.16 -4.68 -14.04
N LYS A 93 15.58 -5.45 -15.05
CA LYS A 93 14.69 -6.36 -15.80
C LYS A 93 14.48 -7.73 -15.14
N LYS A 94 15.07 -7.97 -13.96
CA LYS A 94 15.18 -9.33 -13.38
C LYS A 94 14.64 -9.51 -11.97
N LYS A 95 14.47 -8.42 -11.21
CA LYS A 95 14.05 -8.51 -9.81
C LYS A 95 12.75 -7.75 -9.65
N ILE A 96 11.63 -8.46 -9.70
CA ILE A 96 10.32 -7.89 -9.44
C ILE A 96 9.79 -8.53 -8.17
N LEU A 97 9.49 -7.72 -7.17
CA LEU A 97 8.86 -8.11 -5.91
C LEU A 97 7.46 -7.50 -5.88
N VAL A 98 6.48 -8.30 -5.51
CA VAL A 98 5.08 -7.89 -5.49
C VAL A 98 4.48 -8.21 -4.13
N VAL A 99 3.77 -7.24 -3.57
CA VAL A 99 3.01 -7.34 -2.33
C VAL A 99 1.62 -6.76 -2.63
N LEU A 100 0.57 -7.54 -2.42
CA LEU A 100 -0.81 -7.11 -2.53
C LEU A 100 -1.66 -7.83 -1.48
N ASP A 101 -2.31 -7.06 -0.61
CA ASP A 101 -3.08 -7.63 0.49
C ASP A 101 -4.20 -6.72 0.99
N PHE A 102 -5.18 -7.34 1.65
CA PHE A 102 -6.03 -6.66 2.60
C PHE A 102 -5.40 -6.83 3.98
N GLN A 103 -4.73 -5.78 4.45
CA GLN A 103 -3.96 -5.79 5.68
C GLN A 103 -4.91 -5.70 6.88
N PRO A 104 -5.12 -6.80 7.64
CA PRO A 104 -6.14 -6.85 8.68
C PRO A 104 -5.79 -5.92 9.84
N LEU A 105 -6.79 -5.18 10.33
CA LEU A 105 -6.66 -4.39 11.56
C LEU A 105 -6.69 -5.26 12.81
N PHE A 106 -7.43 -6.36 12.77
CA PHE A 106 -7.70 -7.23 13.91
C PHE A 106 -7.49 -8.70 13.55
N ARG A 107 -7.39 -9.53 14.59
CA ARG A 107 -7.20 -10.99 14.49
C ARG A 107 -8.38 -11.78 15.07
N ASP A 108 -9.47 -11.10 15.42
CA ASP A 108 -10.68 -11.76 15.90
C ASP A 108 -11.26 -12.65 14.80
N GLU A 109 -11.78 -13.82 15.16
CA GLU A 109 -12.30 -14.80 14.19
C GLU A 109 -13.40 -14.20 13.31
N ASP A 110 -14.40 -13.55 13.91
CA ASP A 110 -15.50 -12.88 13.19
C ASP A 110 -15.00 -11.81 12.20
N TYR A 111 -13.90 -11.11 12.55
CA TYR A 111 -13.30 -10.10 11.69
C TYR A 111 -12.64 -10.73 10.45
N LEU A 112 -11.86 -11.79 10.69
CA LEU A 112 -11.18 -12.52 9.63
C LEU A 112 -12.18 -13.21 8.70
N GLU A 113 -13.23 -13.83 9.25
CA GLU A 113 -14.30 -14.43 8.45
C GLU A 113 -15.01 -13.38 7.59
N LYS A 114 -15.27 -12.19 8.15
CA LYS A 114 -15.97 -11.12 7.43
C LYS A 114 -15.14 -10.51 6.30
N TYR A 115 -13.87 -10.18 6.57
CA TYR A 115 -13.08 -9.32 5.65
C TYR A 115 -11.91 -10.01 4.96
N ILE A 116 -11.42 -11.13 5.50
CA ILE A 116 -10.21 -11.79 5.03
C ILE A 116 -10.51 -13.09 4.29
N GLU A 117 -11.37 -13.96 4.83
CA GLU A 117 -11.80 -15.19 4.16
C GLU A 117 -12.39 -14.99 2.74
N PRO A 118 -13.11 -13.89 2.43
CA PRO A 118 -13.58 -13.64 1.06
C PRO A 118 -12.47 -13.55 0.00
N ILE A 119 -11.21 -13.32 0.41
CA ILE A 119 -10.05 -13.25 -0.50
C ILE A 119 -9.62 -14.65 -0.97
N ALA A 120 -9.91 -15.70 -0.18
CA ALA A 120 -9.40 -17.05 -0.41
C ALA A 120 -9.61 -17.60 -1.83
N PRO A 121 -10.80 -17.45 -2.47
CA PRO A 121 -11.02 -17.91 -3.83
C PRO A 121 -10.17 -17.17 -4.86
N ILE A 122 -9.97 -15.86 -4.68
CA ILE A 122 -9.13 -15.04 -5.56
C ILE A 122 -7.67 -15.45 -5.39
N ARG A 123 -7.19 -15.57 -4.14
CA ARG A 123 -5.83 -16.04 -3.86
C ARG A 123 -5.56 -17.41 -4.48
N ALA A 124 -6.51 -18.35 -4.40
CA ALA A 124 -6.36 -19.70 -4.97
C ALA A 124 -6.19 -19.67 -6.50
N LYS A 125 -6.86 -18.74 -7.20
CA LYS A 125 -6.73 -18.52 -8.65
C LYS A 125 -5.35 -18.00 -9.07
N TYR A 126 -4.66 -17.30 -8.16
CA TYR A 126 -3.36 -16.66 -8.38
C TYR A 126 -2.26 -17.20 -7.47
N ASN A 127 -2.33 -18.50 -7.13
CA ASN A 127 -1.47 -19.12 -6.12
C ASN A 127 0.03 -19.05 -6.48
N GLU A 128 0.39 -18.89 -7.75
CA GLU A 128 1.77 -18.67 -8.19
C GLU A 128 2.37 -17.33 -7.69
N LEU A 129 1.51 -16.38 -7.29
CA LEU A 129 1.89 -15.10 -6.67
C LEU A 129 1.95 -15.18 -5.13
N ALA A 130 1.76 -16.37 -4.53
CA ALA A 130 1.87 -16.60 -3.10
C ALA A 130 3.03 -17.57 -2.83
N GLN A 131 4.26 -17.06 -2.91
CA GLN A 131 5.48 -17.85 -2.72
C GLN A 131 5.91 -17.85 -1.26
N ASP A 132 6.52 -18.96 -0.81
CA ASP A 132 7.13 -19.06 0.51
C ASP A 132 8.47 -18.31 0.53
N LEU A 133 8.38 -16.98 0.62
CA LEU A 133 9.50 -16.07 0.71
C LEU A 133 9.63 -15.55 2.14
N GLU A 134 10.86 -15.56 2.65
CA GLU A 134 11.15 -14.96 3.95
C GLU A 134 10.88 -13.44 3.91
N MET A 135 9.96 -12.99 4.77
CA MET A 135 9.76 -11.57 5.06
C MET A 135 10.87 -11.09 5.99
N LYS A 136 11.94 -10.56 5.41
CA LYS A 136 13.13 -10.14 6.19
C LYS A 136 12.89 -8.96 7.12
N PHE A 137 11.99 -8.06 6.74
CA PHE A 137 11.76 -6.79 7.42
C PHE A 137 10.41 -6.75 8.15
N TYR A 138 9.45 -7.57 7.71
CA TYR A 138 8.12 -7.61 8.28
C TYR A 138 7.89 -8.86 9.14
N ASP A 139 7.16 -8.69 10.23
CA ASP A 139 6.48 -9.79 10.91
C ASP A 139 5.21 -10.14 10.12
N ALA A 140 5.22 -11.30 9.45
CA ALA A 140 4.10 -11.80 8.67
C ALA A 140 2.80 -11.93 9.50
N ASN A 141 2.88 -11.97 10.84
CA ASN A 141 1.74 -12.25 11.70
C ASN A 141 1.02 -11.01 12.24
N GLN A 142 1.52 -9.79 12.02
CA GLN A 142 0.89 -8.58 12.60
C GLN A 142 -0.11 -7.91 11.66
N TYR A 143 0.27 -7.62 10.42
CA TYR A 143 -0.60 -6.88 9.48
C TYR A 143 -0.73 -7.50 8.09
N PHE A 144 -0.33 -8.76 7.93
CA PHE A 144 -0.57 -9.52 6.70
C PHE A 144 -1.65 -10.58 6.90
N SER A 145 -2.46 -10.74 5.88
CA SER A 145 -3.47 -11.79 5.79
C SER A 145 -2.84 -13.10 5.31
N PRO A 146 -3.46 -14.26 5.60
CA PRO A 146 -3.06 -15.54 5.00
C PRO A 146 -3.24 -15.57 3.47
N TYR A 147 -3.89 -14.57 2.89
CA TYR A 147 -4.20 -14.44 1.46
C TYR A 147 -3.38 -13.35 0.76
N LEU A 148 -2.31 -12.88 1.40
CA LEU A 148 -1.31 -12.02 0.80
C LEU A 148 -0.76 -12.63 -0.50
N LEU A 149 -0.69 -11.82 -1.55
CA LEU A 149 0.14 -12.12 -2.71
C LEU A 149 1.55 -11.56 -2.45
N PHE A 150 2.49 -12.46 -2.21
CA PHE A 150 3.90 -12.15 -2.02
C PHE A 150 4.77 -13.03 -2.91
N ALA A 151 5.38 -12.43 -3.93
CA ALA A 151 6.16 -13.19 -4.90
C ALA A 151 7.31 -12.40 -5.51
N LYS A 152 8.34 -13.14 -5.92
CA LYS A 152 9.32 -12.68 -6.90
C LYS A 152 8.90 -13.19 -8.27
N THR A 153 8.87 -12.28 -9.24
CA THR A 153 8.26 -12.59 -10.54
C THR A 153 8.96 -11.88 -11.71
N ASP A 154 8.41 -12.03 -12.90
CA ASP A 154 8.87 -11.44 -14.16
C ASP A 154 7.83 -10.51 -14.80
N ALA A 155 8.27 -9.78 -15.83
CA ALA A 155 7.47 -8.77 -16.51
C ALA A 155 6.20 -9.34 -17.16
N GLU A 156 6.27 -10.59 -17.65
CA GLU A 156 5.15 -11.24 -18.31
C GLU A 156 4.06 -11.61 -17.30
N THR A 157 4.47 -12.17 -16.16
CA THR A 157 3.60 -12.50 -15.04
C THR A 157 2.95 -11.25 -14.44
N VAL A 158 3.66 -10.12 -14.39
CA VAL A 158 3.07 -8.84 -13.95
C VAL A 158 1.85 -8.47 -14.80
N VAL A 159 1.97 -8.58 -16.13
CA VAL A 159 0.89 -8.19 -17.04
C VAL A 159 -0.23 -9.23 -17.05
N ASN A 160 0.12 -10.51 -17.15
CA ASN A 160 -0.84 -11.57 -17.44
C ASN A 160 -1.50 -12.16 -16.19
N ARG A 161 -0.90 -11.99 -15.01
CA ARG A 161 -1.37 -12.62 -13.76
C ARG A 161 -1.60 -11.60 -12.66
N LEU A 162 -0.58 -10.79 -12.33
CA LEU A 162 -0.68 -9.83 -11.25
C LEU A 162 -1.69 -8.71 -11.54
N PHE A 163 -1.71 -8.16 -12.75
CA PHE A 163 -2.66 -7.10 -13.07
C PHE A 163 -4.12 -7.57 -12.98
N PRO A 164 -4.50 -8.73 -13.54
CA PRO A 164 -5.82 -9.33 -13.29
C PRO A 164 -6.11 -9.59 -11.80
N ALA A 165 -5.13 -10.11 -11.04
CA ALA A 165 -5.29 -10.33 -9.59
C ALA A 165 -5.57 -9.01 -8.85
N TYR A 166 -4.83 -7.96 -9.18
CA TYR A 166 -5.02 -6.62 -8.63
C TYR A 166 -6.42 -6.07 -8.90
N GLN A 167 -6.94 -6.25 -10.11
CA GLN A 167 -8.30 -5.83 -10.46
C GLN A 167 -9.36 -6.60 -9.64
N GLU A 168 -9.18 -7.91 -9.44
CA GLU A 168 -10.09 -8.71 -8.62
C GLU A 168 -10.02 -8.38 -7.13
N TYR A 169 -8.82 -8.11 -6.58
CA TYR A 169 -8.67 -7.63 -5.20
C TYR A 169 -9.34 -6.27 -5.02
N LEU A 170 -9.12 -5.31 -5.94
CA LEU A 170 -9.81 -4.01 -5.87
C LEU A 170 -11.33 -4.17 -5.93
N GLN A 171 -11.83 -4.98 -6.87
CA GLN A 171 -13.27 -5.20 -7.02
C GLN A 171 -13.89 -5.84 -5.77
N LEU A 172 -13.20 -6.80 -5.14
CA LEU A 172 -13.64 -7.36 -3.86
C LEU A 172 -13.61 -6.30 -2.75
N TYR A 173 -12.57 -5.47 -2.69
CA TYR A 173 -12.46 -4.42 -1.68
C TYR A 173 -13.62 -3.43 -1.77
N TRP A 174 -14.03 -3.06 -3.00
CA TRP A 174 -15.21 -2.23 -3.23
C TRP A 174 -16.51 -2.90 -2.77
N GLN A 175 -16.67 -4.20 -3.03
CA GLN A 175 -17.85 -4.95 -2.58
C GLN A 175 -17.93 -5.02 -1.05
N LEU A 176 -16.80 -5.18 -0.37
CA LEU A 176 -16.74 -5.16 1.09
C LEU A 176 -17.07 -3.77 1.63
N LEU A 177 -16.57 -2.71 1.00
CA LEU A 177 -16.89 -1.32 1.36
C LEU A 177 -18.38 -1.02 1.20
N GLU A 178 -19.01 -1.43 0.10
CA GLU A 178 -20.45 -1.23 -0.14
C GLU A 178 -21.33 -1.92 0.91
N GLN A 179 -20.84 -3.01 1.51
CA GLN A 179 -21.52 -3.77 2.55
C GLN A 179 -21.13 -3.32 3.97
N ALA A 180 -20.12 -2.46 4.11
CA ALA A 180 -19.63 -2.03 5.41
C ALA A 180 -20.54 -0.96 6.00
N GLU A 181 -21.02 -1.21 7.22
CA GLU A 181 -21.78 -0.24 7.98
C GLU A 181 -20.84 0.61 8.87
N PRO A 182 -20.91 1.95 8.78
CA PRO A 182 -20.14 2.82 9.65
C PRO A 182 -20.46 2.58 11.12
N LYS A 183 -19.43 2.44 11.95
CA LYS A 183 -19.54 2.40 13.40
C LYS A 183 -19.95 3.78 13.91
N THR A 184 -20.82 3.79 14.90
CA THR A 184 -21.31 5.02 15.54
C THR A 184 -20.94 5.10 17.02
N ASP A 185 -20.52 3.99 17.62
CA ASP A 185 -20.08 3.95 19.01
C ASP A 185 -18.60 4.35 19.12
N SER A 186 -18.29 5.12 20.17
CA SER A 186 -16.94 5.67 20.37
C SER A 186 -15.89 4.58 20.61
N ALA A 187 -16.25 3.48 21.28
CA ALA A 187 -15.31 2.42 21.60
C ALA A 187 -14.78 1.71 20.34
N SER A 188 -15.66 1.41 19.38
CA SER A 188 -15.27 0.83 18.09
C SER A 188 -14.40 1.81 17.29
N ILE A 189 -14.80 3.08 17.20
CA ILE A 189 -14.05 4.11 16.48
C ILE A 189 -12.65 4.30 17.09
N GLU A 190 -12.54 4.36 18.42
CA GLU A 190 -11.26 4.45 19.13
C GLU A 190 -10.37 3.23 18.86
N ARG A 191 -10.96 2.02 18.85
CA ARG A 191 -10.25 0.78 18.53
C ARG A 191 -9.70 0.78 17.11
N ILE A 192 -10.50 1.19 16.12
CA ILE A 192 -10.10 1.30 14.71
C ILE A 192 -9.01 2.35 14.54
N THR A 193 -9.21 3.53 15.15
CA THR A 193 -8.23 4.62 15.12
C THR A 193 -6.88 4.14 15.66
N LYS A 194 -6.88 3.48 16.82
CA LYS A 194 -5.66 2.94 17.39
C LYS A 194 -4.98 1.93 16.45
N ALA A 195 -5.74 0.99 15.89
CA ALA A 195 -5.18 -0.05 15.02
C ALA A 195 -4.53 0.53 13.75
N GLN A 196 -5.14 1.55 13.13
CA GLN A 196 -4.53 2.22 11.98
C GLN A 196 -3.26 3.00 12.34
N LYS A 197 -3.21 3.64 13.51
CA LYS A 197 -2.00 4.32 13.99
C LYS A 197 -0.88 3.36 14.33
N ASP A 198 -1.23 2.24 14.99
CA ASP A 198 -0.27 1.17 15.26
C ASP A 198 0.28 0.58 13.95
N TYR A 199 -0.55 0.44 12.91
CA TYR A 199 -0.12 0.03 11.57
C TYR A 199 0.91 0.99 10.98
N ASP A 200 0.67 2.31 11.06
CA ASP A 200 1.60 3.32 10.56
C ASP A 200 2.95 3.24 11.28
N GLN A 201 2.93 3.15 12.61
CA GLN A 201 4.16 2.98 13.41
C GLN A 201 4.91 1.70 13.03
N TYR A 202 4.22 0.57 13.01
CA TYR A 202 4.79 -0.73 12.65
C TYR A 202 5.44 -0.71 11.27
N SER A 203 4.75 -0.11 10.30
CA SER A 203 5.17 -0.08 8.90
C SER A 203 6.33 0.88 8.68
N ALA A 204 6.35 2.04 9.34
CA ALA A 204 7.47 2.99 9.28
C ALA A 204 8.78 2.38 9.83
N GLU A 205 8.70 1.62 10.93
CA GLU A 205 9.87 0.94 11.52
C GLU A 205 10.46 -0.16 10.63
N ARG A 206 9.64 -0.72 9.73
CA ARG A 206 9.95 -1.93 8.96
C ARG A 206 10.00 -1.71 7.46
N ASP A 207 9.78 -0.48 7.00
CA ASP A 207 9.72 -0.15 5.58
C ASP A 207 11.04 -0.52 4.87
N PRO A 208 11.03 -1.54 3.99
CA PRO A 208 12.23 -1.96 3.26
C PRO A 208 12.65 -0.93 2.20
N ALA A 209 11.76 0.01 1.85
CA ALA A 209 12.02 1.04 0.85
C ALA A 209 12.80 2.23 1.41
N SER A 210 12.96 2.35 2.73
CA SER A 210 13.75 3.39 3.39
C SER A 210 15.17 3.54 2.80
N GLY A 211 15.88 2.42 2.58
CA GLY A 211 17.20 2.43 1.96
C GLY A 211 17.19 2.90 0.50
N LEU A 212 16.10 2.65 -0.23
CA LEU A 212 15.91 3.10 -1.61
C LEU A 212 15.71 4.61 -1.67
N PHE A 213 14.80 5.15 -0.85
CA PHE A 213 14.54 6.58 -0.78
C PHE A 213 15.80 7.34 -0.40
N ARG A 214 16.51 6.89 0.64
CA ARG A 214 17.79 7.49 1.07
C ARG A 214 18.82 7.52 -0.06
N SER A 215 18.88 6.45 -0.86
CA SER A 215 19.81 6.35 -1.99
C SER A 215 19.48 7.29 -3.16
N TYR A 216 18.21 7.66 -3.37
CA TYR A 216 17.80 8.53 -4.47
C TYR A 216 17.66 9.99 -4.05
N PHE A 217 17.05 10.26 -2.91
CA PHE A 217 16.57 11.59 -2.52
C PHE A 217 17.27 12.15 -1.28
N GLY A 218 18.10 11.35 -0.61
CA GLY A 218 18.83 11.76 0.60
C GLY A 218 18.11 11.35 1.88
N SER A 219 18.83 11.42 3.01
CA SER A 219 18.36 10.92 4.29
C SER A 219 17.22 11.72 4.90
N GLU A 220 17.33 13.05 4.87
CA GLU A 220 16.34 13.97 5.43
C GLU A 220 15.01 13.85 4.68
N TRP A 221 15.05 13.96 3.35
CA TRP A 221 13.88 13.75 2.50
C TRP A 221 13.22 12.38 2.73
N ALA A 222 14.01 11.30 2.86
CA ALA A 222 13.46 9.97 3.08
C ALA A 222 12.75 9.83 4.43
N GLU A 223 13.24 10.50 5.46
CA GLU A 223 12.63 10.50 6.79
C GLU A 223 11.32 11.29 6.80
N GLU A 224 11.32 12.47 6.19
CA GLU A 224 10.11 13.29 5.94
C GLU A 224 9.07 12.51 5.12
N PHE A 225 9.49 11.83 4.05
CA PHE A 225 8.59 11.05 3.23
C PHE A 225 7.95 9.88 3.97
N VAL A 226 8.72 9.18 4.81
CA VAL A 226 8.20 8.06 5.62
C VAL A 226 7.21 8.55 6.67
N HIS A 227 7.59 9.56 7.46
CA HIS A 227 6.84 9.95 8.66
C HIS A 227 5.75 10.99 8.41
N ASN A 228 5.87 11.81 7.36
CA ASN A 228 4.89 12.87 7.06
C ASN A 228 4.02 12.56 5.84
N PHE A 229 4.37 11.55 5.04
CA PHE A 229 3.56 11.14 3.89
C PHE A 229 3.12 9.67 3.92
N LEU A 230 4.04 8.71 3.99
CA LEU A 230 3.68 7.28 3.93
C LEU A 230 2.91 6.83 5.17
N PHE A 231 3.40 7.18 6.36
CA PHE A 231 2.86 6.72 7.63
C PHE A 231 2.74 7.92 8.58
N GLU A 232 1.73 8.76 8.33
CA GLU A 232 1.58 10.09 8.95
C GLU A 232 1.32 10.06 10.46
N ASP A 233 0.86 8.92 10.97
CA ASP A 233 0.66 8.72 12.40
C ASP A 233 1.88 8.09 13.11
N SER A 234 2.96 7.81 12.37
CA SER A 234 4.20 7.25 12.93
C SER A 234 5.11 8.33 13.50
N VAL A 235 5.91 7.97 14.51
CA VAL A 235 6.91 8.85 15.11
C VAL A 235 8.31 8.28 14.84
N PRO A 236 9.27 9.11 14.39
CA PRO A 236 10.66 8.67 14.26
C PRO A 236 11.18 8.09 15.57
N VAL A 237 11.73 6.89 15.52
CA VAL A 237 12.41 6.31 16.67
C VAL A 237 13.74 7.06 16.83
N ALA A 238 13.89 7.81 17.92
CA ALA A 238 15.13 8.53 18.20
C ALA A 238 16.34 7.59 18.09
N VAL A 239 17.27 7.94 17.19
CA VAL A 239 18.53 7.20 17.01
C VAL A 239 19.29 7.27 18.34
N LYS A 240 19.42 6.12 19.01
CA LYS A 240 20.27 5.98 20.20
C LYS A 240 21.75 5.93 19.83
#